data_AF-A0A1I7ZR46-F1
#
_entry.id   AF-A0A1I7ZR46-F1
#
_cell.length_a   1.000
_cell.length_b   1.000
_cell.length_c   1.000
_cell.angle_alpha   90.00
_cell.angle_beta   90.00
_cell.angle_gamma   90.00
#
_symmetry.space_group_name_H-M   'P 1'
#
loop_
_entity.id
_entity.type
_entity.pdbx_description
1 polymer ?
#
loop_
_entity_poly.entity_id
_entity_poly.type
_entity_poly.pdbx_seq_one_letter_code
_entity_poly.pdbx_strand_id
1 'polypeptide(L)'
;MEMYTDTLSHSFVGMTFPEAAHLLFSRLGLLLLAIELKDIEKKECNIAINPGSNTIIQPQTQGFFIAQSADEVKRAFYWCKQCHEDVLDVTLIKKCKCRNLALFRKGTKHHQLSKRTEMRMQNGYESILPTDDADYGKTRAAQVTSPKGRLSARSGSNVDPNVPATRPFHDIRRNSLSMVSSPPAHKDPSKEFETQDMKYDSTGMFHYCPPRAIEECVLDRHQAAMTVLNGHVVVCLFADKESPLIGLRNFVMPLRASNFHYHELKHVVIVGDVEYIKREWKTLYNLPKISILNGSPLSRADLRAVNINLCDMCVIISARIPNPNEDPTLADKEAILASLNIKAMQFDDTLGIIYPNRGGGVSPIGSPMSLQKKGARFGTNVPMITELVNDSNVQFLDQDDDDDPDTELYLTQPFACGTAFAISVLDSLMSTTYFNDSALTLIRTLVSGGATPELELILAEGAGLRGGYSTQETLRNRDRCRISQISLQDHPFEGITTGSSYGQMFSRALKKHGQLCIGLYRLHDQTSSESNKRYVITNPPSELRVLSSDYVFVLEQFDPGLEYEPGKNLI
;
A
#
# COMPACT_ATOMS: atom_id res chain seq x y z
N MET A 1 -13.89 8.12 13.96
CA MET A 1 -13.97 6.76 13.38
C MET A 1 -12.62 6.12 13.58
N GLU A 2 -12.56 4.97 14.23
CA GLU A 2 -11.31 4.32 14.63
C GLU A 2 -11.24 2.87 14.14
N MET A 3 -10.03 2.31 14.12
CA MET A 3 -9.78 0.91 13.74
C MET A 3 -9.84 -0.01 14.96
N TYR A 4 -10.70 -1.03 14.87
CA TYR A 4 -10.91 -2.02 15.94
C TYR A 4 -10.77 -3.44 15.43
N THR A 5 -10.42 -4.37 16.32
CA THR A 5 -10.41 -5.81 16.05
C THR A 5 -11.35 -6.55 17.01
N ASP A 6 -12.12 -7.49 16.48
CA ASP A 6 -12.92 -8.40 17.30
C ASP A 6 -13.19 -9.73 16.58
N THR A 7 -13.60 -10.75 17.31
CA THR A 7 -13.94 -12.06 16.73
C THR A 7 -15.34 -12.03 16.11
N LEU A 8 -15.47 -12.52 14.87
CA LEU A 8 -16.79 -12.69 14.24
C LEU A 8 -17.60 -13.78 14.95
N SER A 9 -18.92 -13.58 15.10
CA SER A 9 -19.78 -14.60 15.70
C SER A 9 -19.88 -15.86 14.83
N HIS A 10 -20.28 -16.98 15.44
CA HIS A 10 -20.50 -18.24 14.73
C HIS A 10 -21.59 -18.11 13.62
N SER A 11 -22.42 -17.07 13.64
CA SER A 11 -23.44 -16.83 12.61
C SER A 11 -22.85 -16.46 11.25
N PHE A 12 -21.59 -16.00 11.21
CA PHE A 12 -20.88 -15.66 9.98
C PHE A 12 -20.06 -16.83 9.40
N VAL A 13 -19.88 -17.91 10.16
CA VAL A 13 -19.09 -19.08 9.71
C VAL A 13 -19.76 -19.73 8.51
N GLY A 14 -18.98 -19.94 7.44
CA GLY A 14 -19.50 -20.47 6.18
C GLY A 14 -20.06 -19.41 5.21
N MET A 15 -20.18 -18.15 5.62
CA MET A 15 -20.44 -17.03 4.70
C MET A 15 -19.16 -16.65 3.95
N THR A 16 -19.31 -16.14 2.73
CA THR A 16 -18.22 -15.45 2.02
C THR A 16 -17.95 -14.09 2.66
N PHE A 17 -16.73 -13.55 2.50
CA PHE A 17 -16.40 -12.22 3.02
C PHE A 17 -17.37 -11.11 2.53
N PRO A 18 -17.73 -11.00 1.23
CA PRO A 18 -18.65 -9.96 0.75
C PRO A 18 -20.07 -10.06 1.34
N GLU A 19 -20.58 -11.28 1.59
CA GLU A 19 -21.89 -11.48 2.23
C GLU A 19 -21.89 -11.01 3.68
N ALA A 20 -20.83 -11.34 4.43
CA ALA A 20 -20.68 -10.93 5.82
C ALA A 20 -20.45 -9.42 5.93
N ALA A 21 -19.58 -8.83 5.12
CA ALA A 21 -19.34 -7.39 5.07
C ALA A 21 -20.62 -6.61 4.71
N HIS A 22 -21.42 -7.11 3.75
CA HIS A 22 -22.74 -6.55 3.46
C HIS A 22 -23.68 -6.63 4.67
N LEU A 23 -23.76 -7.76 5.38
CA LEU A 23 -24.61 -7.91 6.57
C LEU A 23 -24.16 -6.96 7.68
N LEU A 24 -22.86 -6.92 7.98
CA LEU A 24 -22.25 -6.06 9.00
C LEU A 24 -22.53 -4.57 8.71
N PHE A 25 -22.40 -4.13 7.45
CA PHE A 25 -22.72 -2.76 7.10
C PHE A 25 -24.23 -2.47 7.18
N SER A 26 -25.05 -3.29 6.49
CA SER A 26 -26.49 -3.01 6.32
C SER A 26 -27.37 -3.27 7.54
N ARG A 27 -26.97 -4.18 8.44
CA ARG A 27 -27.72 -4.52 9.67
C ARG A 27 -27.04 -4.09 10.96
N LEU A 28 -25.70 -3.99 10.97
CA LEU A 28 -24.93 -3.71 12.20
C LEU A 28 -24.25 -2.34 12.20
N GLY A 29 -24.29 -1.58 11.10
CA GLY A 29 -23.61 -0.29 10.97
C GLY A 29 -22.09 -0.39 11.09
N LEU A 30 -21.51 -1.57 10.83
CA LEU A 30 -20.08 -1.85 10.98
C LEU A 30 -19.41 -2.05 9.62
N LEU A 31 -18.35 -1.30 9.35
CA LEU A 31 -17.54 -1.47 8.15
C LEU A 31 -16.43 -2.48 8.42
N LEU A 32 -16.58 -3.71 7.91
CA LEU A 32 -15.53 -4.74 7.93
C LEU A 32 -14.55 -4.51 6.77
N LEU A 33 -13.27 -4.25 7.07
CA LEU A 33 -12.22 -4.02 6.07
C LEU A 33 -11.46 -5.30 5.68
N ALA A 34 -11.11 -6.10 6.68
CA ALA A 34 -10.18 -7.21 6.54
C ALA A 34 -10.53 -8.33 7.52
N ILE A 35 -9.98 -9.52 7.27
CA ILE A 35 -10.07 -10.68 8.17
C ILE A 35 -8.70 -11.35 8.34
N GLU A 36 -8.51 -11.98 9.49
CA GLU A 36 -7.38 -12.87 9.76
C GLU A 36 -7.58 -14.23 9.07
N LEU A 37 -6.62 -14.60 8.21
CA LEU A 37 -6.48 -15.94 7.63
C LEU A 37 -5.37 -16.71 8.35
N LYS A 38 -5.71 -17.90 8.85
CA LYS A 38 -4.79 -18.77 9.59
C LYS A 38 -4.17 -19.78 8.63
N ASP A 39 -2.87 -19.64 8.36
CA ASP A 39 -2.10 -20.62 7.61
C ASP A 39 -1.70 -21.77 8.57
N ILE A 40 -2.29 -22.94 8.37
CA ILE A 40 -2.06 -24.12 9.22
C ILE A 40 -0.67 -24.73 8.96
N GLU A 41 -0.12 -24.55 7.76
CA GLU A 41 1.15 -25.14 7.34
C GLU A 41 2.34 -24.30 7.85
N LYS A 42 2.26 -22.98 7.67
CA LYS A 42 3.29 -22.03 8.14
C LYS A 42 3.14 -21.65 9.63
N LYS A 43 1.96 -21.85 10.22
CA LYS A 43 1.56 -21.33 11.55
C LYS A 43 1.57 -19.80 11.63
N GLU A 44 1.34 -19.15 10.49
CA GLU A 44 1.31 -17.69 10.37
C GLU A 44 -0.14 -17.20 10.24
N CYS A 45 -0.41 -16.00 10.76
CA CYS A 45 -1.69 -15.33 10.60
C CYS A 45 -1.52 -14.18 9.59
N ASN A 46 -2.14 -14.31 8.42
CA ASN A 46 -2.09 -13.33 7.35
C ASN A 46 -3.35 -12.45 7.37
N ILE A 47 -3.20 -11.14 7.21
CA ILE A 47 -4.33 -10.21 7.15
C ILE A 47 -4.77 -10.07 5.69
N ALA A 48 -5.99 -10.54 5.37
CA ALA A 48 -6.57 -10.41 4.05
C ALA A 48 -7.52 -9.20 4.01
N ILE A 49 -7.15 -8.19 3.24
CA ILE A 49 -7.92 -6.94 3.06
C ILE A 49 -8.84 -7.08 1.85
N ASN A 50 -10.13 -6.80 2.03
CA ASN A 50 -11.21 -7.02 1.05
C ASN A 50 -11.06 -8.31 0.18
N PRO A 51 -10.97 -9.50 0.80
CA PRO A 51 -10.79 -10.74 0.05
C PRO A 51 -12.03 -11.11 -0.79
N GLY A 52 -11.77 -11.88 -1.86
CA GLY A 52 -12.78 -12.31 -2.82
C GLY A 52 -13.86 -13.23 -2.24
N SER A 53 -14.87 -13.53 -3.06
CA SER A 53 -15.94 -14.50 -2.74
C SER A 53 -15.44 -15.94 -2.58
N ASN A 54 -14.20 -16.22 -3.00
CA ASN A 54 -13.49 -17.47 -2.71
C ASN A 54 -13.14 -17.65 -1.23
N THR A 55 -13.15 -16.58 -0.44
CA THR A 55 -12.72 -16.58 0.96
C THR A 55 -13.92 -16.72 1.90
N ILE A 56 -13.96 -17.84 2.60
CA ILE A 56 -15.04 -18.23 3.51
C ILE A 56 -14.60 -18.02 4.96
N ILE A 57 -15.45 -17.36 5.74
CA ILE A 57 -15.19 -17.07 7.16
C ILE A 57 -15.15 -18.36 7.97
N GLN A 58 -14.05 -18.53 8.72
CA GLN A 58 -13.79 -19.70 9.55
C GLN A 58 -14.24 -19.46 11.01
N PRO A 59 -14.39 -20.52 11.81
CA PRO A 59 -14.59 -20.38 13.26
C PRO A 59 -13.43 -19.60 13.89
N GLN A 60 -13.74 -18.64 14.76
CA GLN A 60 -12.76 -17.79 15.44
C GLN A 60 -11.87 -16.97 14.49
N THR A 61 -12.38 -16.55 13.33
CA THR A 61 -11.77 -15.49 12.51
C THR A 61 -11.90 -14.14 13.21
N GLN A 62 -10.78 -13.43 13.37
CA GLN A 62 -10.76 -12.02 13.76
C GLN A 62 -11.11 -11.15 12.55
N GLY A 63 -12.01 -10.18 12.74
CA GLY A 63 -12.34 -9.14 11.77
C GLY A 63 -11.73 -7.80 12.18
N PHE A 64 -11.39 -6.99 11.17
CA PHE A 64 -10.87 -5.64 11.32
C PHE A 64 -11.93 -4.65 10.86
N PHE A 65 -12.30 -3.70 11.72
CA PHE A 65 -13.47 -2.84 11.56
C PHE A 65 -13.10 -1.36 11.62
N ILE A 66 -13.87 -0.53 10.91
CA ILE A 66 -14.01 0.90 11.23
C ILE A 66 -15.35 1.10 11.93
N ALA A 67 -15.34 1.73 13.10
CA ALA A 67 -16.53 2.04 13.90
C ALA A 67 -16.36 3.33 14.72
N GLN A 68 -17.40 3.74 15.47
CA GLN A 68 -17.32 4.88 16.39
C GLN A 68 -16.77 4.51 17.77
N SER A 69 -16.95 3.25 18.21
CA SER A 69 -16.42 2.76 19.48
C SER A 69 -16.21 1.23 19.48
N ALA A 70 -15.40 0.73 20.42
CA ALA A 70 -15.21 -0.71 20.61
C ALA A 70 -16.52 -1.45 20.99
N ASP A 71 -17.44 -0.78 21.69
CA ASP A 71 -18.75 -1.35 22.08
C ASP A 71 -19.65 -1.59 20.87
N GLU A 72 -19.58 -0.73 19.84
CA GLU A 72 -20.28 -0.97 18.57
C GLU A 72 -19.81 -2.26 17.90
N VAL A 73 -18.51 -2.54 17.96
CA VAL A 73 -17.89 -3.70 17.29
C VAL A 73 -18.28 -5.01 17.98
N LYS A 74 -18.52 -5.01 19.29
CA LYS A 74 -19.04 -6.17 20.04
C LYS A 74 -20.36 -6.71 19.49
N ARG A 75 -21.13 -5.89 18.75
CA ARG A 75 -22.35 -6.32 18.04
C ARG A 75 -22.04 -7.40 16.99
N ALA A 76 -20.88 -7.36 16.34
CA ALA A 76 -20.43 -8.42 15.41
C ALA A 76 -20.19 -9.76 16.12
N PHE A 77 -19.68 -9.75 17.34
CA PHE A 77 -19.49 -10.96 18.16
C PHE A 77 -20.81 -11.49 18.74
N TYR A 78 -21.75 -10.61 19.10
CA TYR A 78 -23.06 -11.00 19.64
C TYR A 78 -24.12 -11.31 18.57
N TRP A 79 -23.87 -11.05 17.29
CA TRP A 79 -24.83 -11.29 16.22
C TRP A 79 -25.27 -12.76 16.14
N CYS A 80 -26.57 -12.98 16.18
CA CYS A 80 -27.18 -14.29 16.07
C CYS A 80 -28.44 -14.21 15.24
N LYS A 81 -28.46 -14.88 14.08
CA LYS A 81 -29.60 -14.81 13.15
C LYS A 81 -30.93 -15.14 13.86
N GLN A 82 -31.01 -16.30 14.52
CA GLN A 82 -32.21 -16.74 15.25
C GLN A 82 -32.65 -15.79 16.39
N CYS A 83 -31.70 -15.10 17.02
CA CYS A 83 -31.96 -14.27 18.19
C CYS A 83 -32.14 -12.77 17.80
N HIS A 84 -31.66 -12.30 16.63
CA HIS A 84 -31.57 -10.86 16.28
C HIS A 84 -32.00 -10.49 14.82
N GLU A 85 -32.47 -11.41 13.98
CA GLU A 85 -32.81 -11.11 12.56
C GLU A 85 -33.91 -10.03 12.39
N ASP A 86 -34.88 -9.97 13.29
CA ASP A 86 -35.98 -8.98 13.26
C ASP A 86 -35.67 -7.70 14.05
N VAL A 87 -34.47 -7.57 14.63
CA VAL A 87 -34.07 -6.38 15.39
C VAL A 87 -33.68 -5.26 14.43
N LEU A 88 -34.42 -4.15 14.47
CA LEU A 88 -34.13 -2.93 13.70
C LEU A 88 -33.19 -1.97 14.42
N ASP A 89 -33.35 -1.82 15.74
CA ASP A 89 -32.47 -0.99 16.56
C ASP A 89 -31.18 -1.75 16.92
N VAL A 90 -30.10 -1.34 16.27
CA VAL A 90 -28.77 -1.94 16.39
C VAL A 90 -28.22 -1.90 17.82
N THR A 91 -28.70 -0.98 18.68
CA THR A 91 -28.26 -0.87 20.09
C THR A 91 -28.81 -2.00 20.99
N LEU A 92 -29.85 -2.70 20.55
CA LEU A 92 -30.46 -3.82 21.27
C LEU A 92 -29.68 -5.15 21.08
N ILE A 93 -28.72 -5.18 20.15
CA ILE A 93 -27.96 -6.37 19.78
C ILE A 93 -26.91 -6.67 20.86
N LYS A 94 -27.27 -7.54 21.80
CA LYS A 94 -26.50 -7.89 22.99
C LYS A 94 -26.30 -9.40 23.10
N LYS A 95 -25.48 -9.85 24.03
CA LYS A 95 -25.18 -11.27 24.25
C LYS A 95 -26.45 -12.12 24.42
N CYS A 96 -26.79 -12.90 23.41
CA CYS A 96 -27.96 -13.77 23.40
C CYS A 96 -27.75 -15.04 24.24
N LYS A 97 -28.87 -15.69 24.63
CA LYS A 97 -28.87 -17.01 25.32
C LYS A 97 -28.81 -18.20 24.36
N CYS A 98 -28.89 -17.96 23.04
CA CYS A 98 -28.61 -18.94 22.00
C CYS A 98 -27.25 -19.63 22.34
N ARG A 99 -27.22 -20.95 22.58
CA ARG A 99 -25.97 -21.67 22.93
C ARG A 99 -25.00 -21.55 21.75
N ASN A 100 -23.82 -20.96 21.94
CA ASN A 100 -22.74 -20.99 20.94
C ASN A 100 -22.40 -22.45 20.61
N LEU A 101 -22.85 -22.91 19.44
CA LEU A 101 -23.10 -24.31 19.14
C LEU A 101 -21.84 -25.06 18.67
N ALA A 102 -20.78 -25.07 19.49
CA ALA A 102 -19.67 -26.04 19.40
C ALA A 102 -18.65 -25.92 20.56
N LEU A 103 -18.30 -24.69 20.99
CA LEU A 103 -16.98 -24.43 21.60
C LEU A 103 -16.88 -24.61 23.13
N PHE A 104 -17.99 -24.69 23.88
CA PHE A 104 -17.95 -24.79 25.36
C PHE A 104 -17.95 -26.22 25.94
N ARG A 105 -17.65 -27.26 25.14
CA ARG A 105 -17.74 -28.67 25.59
C ARG A 105 -16.50 -29.57 25.46
N LYS A 106 -15.33 -29.02 25.14
CA LYS A 106 -14.03 -29.71 25.30
C LYS A 106 -13.17 -28.96 26.31
N GLY A 107 -13.45 -29.13 27.60
CA GLY A 107 -12.75 -28.36 28.64
C GLY A 107 -12.92 -28.77 30.11
N THR A 108 -13.75 -29.75 30.48
CA THR A 108 -13.83 -30.25 31.87
C THR A 108 -14.08 -31.75 31.92
N LYS A 109 -13.29 -32.45 32.75
CA LYS A 109 -13.42 -33.89 33.01
C LYS A 109 -14.66 -34.18 33.86
N HIS A 110 -15.25 -35.35 33.68
CA HIS A 110 -16.31 -35.88 34.54
C HIS A 110 -15.86 -35.99 36.01
N HIS A 111 -16.66 -35.45 36.92
CA HIS A 111 -16.93 -36.14 38.19
C HIS A 111 -18.37 -35.92 38.64
N GLN A 112 -18.96 -36.96 39.23
CA GLN A 112 -20.40 -37.06 39.51
C GLN A 112 -20.76 -36.45 40.88
N LEU A 113 -22.03 -36.08 41.04
CA LEU A 113 -22.58 -35.64 42.31
C LEU A 113 -22.63 -36.79 43.33
N SER A 114 -22.39 -36.45 44.60
CA SER A 114 -23.04 -37.10 45.74
C SER A 114 -23.50 -36.04 46.76
N LYS A 115 -24.62 -36.28 47.43
CA LYS A 115 -25.23 -35.38 48.43
C LYS A 115 -24.99 -35.91 49.84
N ARG A 116 -24.61 -35.06 50.82
CA ARG A 116 -25.42 -34.73 52.03
C ARG A 116 -24.66 -33.97 53.14
N THR A 117 -25.39 -33.01 53.73
CA THR A 117 -25.52 -32.72 55.19
C THR A 117 -24.35 -32.16 56.03
N GLU A 118 -24.57 -30.95 56.57
CA GLU A 118 -24.27 -30.40 57.93
C GLU A 118 -23.06 -30.97 58.72
N MET A 119 -22.12 -30.17 59.25
CA MET A 119 -22.33 -29.32 60.45
C MET A 119 -21.20 -28.25 60.71
N ARG A 120 -21.24 -27.62 61.91
CA ARG A 120 -20.50 -26.43 62.43
C ARG A 120 -19.01 -26.59 62.81
N MET A 121 -18.37 -25.42 63.06
CA MET A 121 -17.22 -25.16 63.99
C MET A 121 -15.80 -25.64 63.57
N GLN A 122 -14.66 -25.11 64.05
CA GLN A 122 -14.21 -23.76 64.49
C GLN A 122 -12.67 -23.79 64.75
N ASN A 123 -11.95 -22.66 64.58
CA ASN A 123 -10.62 -22.31 65.19
C ASN A 123 -9.31 -23.06 64.80
N GLY A 124 -8.18 -22.33 65.01
CA GLY A 124 -6.77 -22.81 65.00
C GLY A 124 -6.02 -22.56 63.67
N TYR A 125 -4.90 -21.82 63.55
CA TYR A 125 -3.63 -21.79 64.34
C TYR A 125 -2.97 -23.20 64.39
N GLU A 126 -1.67 -23.41 64.11
CA GLU A 126 -0.49 -22.54 64.14
C GLU A 126 0.57 -22.92 63.08
N SER A 127 1.59 -22.08 62.91
CA SER A 127 2.81 -22.29 62.10
C SER A 127 3.88 -23.13 62.81
N ILE A 128 4.61 -23.98 62.09
CA ILE A 128 5.98 -24.44 62.46
C ILE A 128 6.81 -24.69 61.17
N LEU A 129 8.02 -24.12 61.11
CA LEU A 129 9.16 -24.59 60.31
C LEU A 129 10.06 -25.45 61.20
N PRO A 130 10.80 -26.41 60.64
CA PRO A 130 12.20 -26.52 61.07
C PRO A 130 13.21 -26.64 59.92
N THR A 131 14.46 -26.43 60.32
CA THR A 131 15.68 -26.21 59.55
C THR A 131 16.57 -27.45 59.37
N ASP A 132 17.36 -27.40 58.29
CA ASP A 132 18.79 -27.77 58.17
C ASP A 132 19.34 -29.20 58.40
N ASP A 133 20.37 -29.44 57.55
CA ASP A 133 21.61 -30.19 57.71
C ASP A 133 21.83 -31.63 57.16
N ALA A 134 23.11 -31.84 56.78
CA ALA A 134 23.66 -32.88 55.91
C ALA A 134 24.11 -34.16 56.70
N ASP A 135 24.59 -35.26 56.12
CA ASP A 135 25.85 -35.40 55.34
C ASP A 135 26.12 -36.89 54.91
N TYR A 136 27.11 -37.11 54.02
CA TYR A 136 27.73 -38.38 53.56
C TYR A 136 26.86 -39.53 52.98
N GLY A 137 27.25 -40.24 51.90
CA GLY A 137 28.42 -40.11 51.00
C GLY A 137 28.85 -41.44 50.36
N LYS A 138 29.63 -41.38 49.25
CA LYS A 138 30.24 -42.49 48.43
C LYS A 138 29.30 -43.20 47.42
N THR A 139 29.73 -43.65 46.23
CA THR A 139 30.93 -43.45 45.38
C THR A 139 30.68 -44.07 43.99
N ARG A 140 31.06 -43.39 42.89
CA ARG A 140 32.04 -43.88 41.86
C ARG A 140 32.04 -42.98 40.62
N ALA A 141 33.23 -42.79 40.04
CA ALA A 141 33.48 -42.00 38.83
C ALA A 141 34.05 -42.88 37.70
N ALA A 142 33.87 -42.45 36.46
CA ALA A 142 34.69 -42.85 35.30
C ALA A 142 34.69 -41.71 34.25
N GLN A 143 35.80 -41.55 33.53
CA GLN A 143 36.09 -40.37 32.70
C GLN A 143 35.90 -40.60 31.20
N VAL A 144 35.65 -39.47 30.50
CA VAL A 144 36.13 -39.08 29.16
C VAL A 144 37.11 -40.04 28.46
N THR A 145 36.85 -40.36 27.19
CA THR A 145 37.89 -40.57 26.16
C THR A 145 37.38 -40.32 24.74
N SER A 146 38.23 -39.75 23.88
CA SER A 146 38.02 -39.58 22.43
C SER A 146 38.50 -40.80 21.64
N PRO A 147 38.31 -40.81 20.30
CA PRO A 147 39.31 -41.43 19.42
C PRO A 147 39.82 -40.51 18.29
N LYS A 148 41.14 -40.53 18.07
CA LYS A 148 41.82 -40.13 16.82
C LYS A 148 42.83 -41.23 16.43
N GLY A 149 42.90 -41.58 15.16
CA GLY A 149 43.98 -42.38 14.52
C GLY A 149 43.80 -42.28 13.00
N ARG A 150 44.71 -41.65 12.24
CA ARG A 150 46.01 -42.14 11.71
C ARG A 150 45.85 -43.21 10.60
N LEU A 151 46.66 -43.28 9.53
CA LEU A 151 47.45 -42.33 8.71
C LEU A 151 48.20 -43.16 7.61
N SER A 152 48.83 -42.51 6.61
CA SER A 152 49.89 -43.06 5.71
C SER A 152 49.44 -43.86 4.46
N ALA A 153 50.04 -43.77 3.25
CA ALA A 153 50.96 -42.80 2.61
C ALA A 153 51.20 -43.14 1.09
N ARG A 154 51.98 -42.27 0.38
CA ARG A 154 52.53 -42.35 -1.01
C ARG A 154 51.52 -42.08 -2.16
N SER A 155 51.83 -41.42 -3.28
CA SER A 155 52.89 -40.50 -3.78
C SER A 155 52.41 -39.91 -5.15
N GLY A 156 52.92 -38.84 -5.77
CA GLY A 156 53.92 -37.81 -5.39
C GLY A 156 54.76 -37.29 -6.60
N SER A 157 55.02 -35.97 -6.70
CA SER A 157 55.92 -35.24 -7.67
C SER A 157 55.57 -35.29 -9.19
N ASN A 158 55.79 -34.28 -10.06
CA ASN A 158 56.26 -32.86 -10.00
C ASN A 158 56.01 -32.16 -11.39
N VAL A 159 56.33 -30.85 -11.49
CA VAL A 159 56.79 -30.08 -12.70
C VAL A 159 55.75 -29.35 -13.60
N ASP A 160 55.67 -28.02 -13.41
CA ASP A 160 55.42 -26.94 -14.43
C ASP A 160 56.71 -26.69 -15.26
N PRO A 161 56.73 -26.12 -16.51
CA PRO A 161 56.22 -24.74 -16.79
C PRO A 161 55.92 -24.24 -18.25
N ASN A 162 55.39 -23.00 -18.33
CA ASN A 162 55.55 -21.93 -19.38
C ASN A 162 55.05 -22.06 -20.86
N VAL A 163 53.97 -21.31 -21.23
CA VAL A 163 53.95 -19.96 -21.92
C VAL A 163 55.02 -19.69 -23.03
N PRO A 164 54.77 -19.01 -24.21
CA PRO A 164 53.79 -17.91 -24.52
C PRO A 164 53.10 -17.81 -25.94
N ALA A 165 52.12 -16.88 -26.03
CA ALA A 165 51.76 -15.89 -27.10
C ALA A 165 51.52 -16.26 -28.60
N THR A 166 50.40 -15.76 -29.18
CA THR A 166 50.37 -14.63 -30.18
C THR A 166 48.94 -14.27 -30.67
N ARG A 167 48.71 -12.99 -31.02
CA ARG A 167 47.63 -12.45 -31.91
C ARG A 167 48.25 -12.16 -33.32
N PRO A 168 47.61 -11.62 -34.39
CA PRO A 168 46.25 -11.05 -34.56
C PRO A 168 45.51 -11.30 -35.93
N PHE A 169 44.34 -10.63 -36.13
CA PHE A 169 43.66 -10.10 -37.37
C PHE A 169 43.95 -10.72 -38.77
N HIS A 170 42.97 -10.97 -39.65
CA HIS A 170 42.20 -9.97 -40.46
C HIS A 170 41.04 -10.60 -41.29
N ASP A 171 40.04 -9.77 -41.69
CA ASP A 171 39.09 -9.80 -42.84
C ASP A 171 38.55 -11.13 -43.45
N ILE A 172 37.30 -11.23 -43.96
CA ILE A 172 36.72 -10.49 -45.10
C ILE A 172 35.18 -10.61 -45.12
N ARG A 173 34.48 -9.53 -45.50
CA ARG A 173 33.04 -9.56 -45.85
C ARG A 173 32.77 -10.37 -47.12
N ARG A 174 31.74 -11.23 -47.12
CA ARG A 174 30.93 -11.49 -48.33
C ARG A 174 29.45 -11.61 -48.00
N ASN A 175 28.66 -10.67 -48.55
CA ASN A 175 27.24 -10.88 -48.78
C ASN A 175 27.06 -11.87 -49.95
N SER A 176 26.18 -12.84 -49.78
CA SER A 176 25.48 -13.49 -50.90
C SER A 176 24.19 -14.12 -50.39
N LEU A 177 23.05 -13.67 -50.89
CA LEU A 177 21.75 -14.24 -50.56
C LEU A 177 21.63 -15.64 -51.16
N SER A 178 21.09 -16.58 -50.38
CA SER A 178 20.31 -17.71 -50.92
C SER A 178 19.26 -18.13 -49.90
N MET A 179 18.00 -18.17 -50.33
CA MET A 179 16.94 -18.81 -49.56
C MET A 179 16.99 -20.32 -49.80
N VAL A 180 17.10 -21.10 -48.72
CA VAL A 180 16.71 -22.51 -48.71
C VAL A 180 15.95 -22.76 -47.41
N SER A 181 14.70 -23.20 -47.53
CA SER A 181 13.83 -23.49 -46.40
C SER A 181 14.17 -24.86 -45.80
N SER A 182 14.47 -24.89 -44.50
CA SER A 182 14.64 -26.11 -43.71
C SER A 182 13.45 -26.31 -42.75
N PRO A 183 13.07 -27.55 -42.39
CA PRO A 183 11.92 -27.81 -41.52
C PRO A 183 12.13 -27.29 -40.09
N PRO A 184 11.06 -27.11 -39.29
CA PRO A 184 11.19 -26.60 -37.93
C PRO A 184 11.93 -27.59 -37.03
N ALA A 185 13.13 -27.21 -36.59
CA ALA A 185 13.83 -27.92 -35.54
C ALA A 185 13.05 -27.83 -34.22
N HIS A 186 13.08 -28.90 -33.43
CA HIS A 186 12.55 -28.89 -32.06
C HIS A 186 13.19 -27.74 -31.28
N LYS A 187 12.35 -26.91 -30.64
CA LYS A 187 12.82 -25.89 -29.70
C LYS A 187 13.44 -26.58 -28.48
N ASP A 188 14.71 -26.31 -28.21
CA ASP A 188 15.31 -26.61 -26.90
C ASP A 188 14.64 -25.75 -25.82
N PRO A 189 14.02 -26.34 -24.78
CA PRO A 189 13.36 -25.59 -23.72
C PRO A 189 14.33 -24.75 -22.88
N SER A 190 15.64 -24.97 -22.98
CA SER A 190 16.67 -24.17 -22.30
C SER A 190 16.75 -22.72 -22.80
N LYS A 191 16.38 -22.43 -24.05
CA LYS A 191 16.41 -21.05 -24.60
C LYS A 191 15.19 -20.20 -24.26
N GLU A 192 14.09 -20.81 -23.84
CA GLU A 192 12.91 -20.07 -23.34
C GLU A 192 13.13 -19.57 -21.89
N PHE A 193 14.05 -20.19 -21.13
CA PHE A 193 14.47 -19.67 -19.82
C PHE A 193 15.40 -18.45 -19.90
N GLU A 194 16.27 -18.36 -20.91
CA GLU A 194 17.18 -17.21 -21.10
C GLU A 194 16.48 -15.94 -21.64
N THR A 195 15.20 -16.04 -22.02
CA THR A 195 14.41 -14.95 -22.62
C THR A 195 13.27 -14.45 -21.71
N GLN A 196 13.16 -14.96 -20.48
CA GLN A 196 12.13 -14.52 -19.54
C GLN A 196 12.63 -13.31 -18.72
N ASP A 197 12.34 -12.10 -19.19
CA ASP A 197 12.65 -10.86 -18.48
C ASP A 197 12.11 -10.87 -17.04
N MET A 198 12.97 -10.52 -16.07
CA MET A 198 12.58 -10.34 -14.67
C MET A 198 11.72 -9.07 -14.53
N LYS A 199 10.40 -9.21 -14.60
CA LYS A 199 9.42 -8.10 -14.47
C LYS A 199 9.13 -7.71 -13.02
N TYR A 200 9.34 -8.63 -12.07
CA TYR A 200 9.01 -8.46 -10.66
C TYR A 200 10.20 -8.78 -9.76
N ASP A 201 10.12 -8.37 -8.50
CA ASP A 201 11.08 -8.76 -7.48
C ASP A 201 10.97 -10.26 -7.11
N SER A 202 11.92 -10.77 -6.32
CA SER A 202 11.95 -12.17 -5.88
C SER A 202 10.70 -12.64 -5.13
N THR A 203 9.96 -11.74 -4.49
CA THR A 203 8.70 -12.06 -3.77
C THR A 203 7.45 -11.91 -4.64
N GLY A 204 7.55 -11.27 -5.82
CA GLY A 204 6.41 -10.96 -6.68
C GLY A 204 5.52 -9.80 -6.20
N MET A 205 5.96 -9.02 -5.20
CA MET A 205 5.18 -7.96 -4.55
C MET A 205 5.34 -6.59 -5.23
N PHE A 206 6.44 -6.37 -5.96
CA PHE A 206 6.77 -5.11 -6.61
C PHE A 206 7.30 -5.30 -8.04
N HIS A 207 7.06 -4.30 -8.89
CA HIS A 207 7.67 -4.22 -10.22
C HIS A 207 9.17 -3.95 -10.11
N TYR A 208 9.95 -4.68 -10.90
CA TYR A 208 11.40 -4.64 -10.91
C TYR A 208 11.92 -4.24 -12.30
N CYS A 209 13.06 -3.56 -12.32
CA CYS A 209 13.89 -3.43 -13.51
C CYS A 209 15.36 -3.73 -13.19
N PRO A 210 16.17 -4.10 -14.19
CA PRO A 210 17.63 -4.12 -14.08
C PRO A 210 18.16 -2.80 -13.51
N PRO A 211 19.30 -2.81 -12.80
CA PRO A 211 19.86 -1.61 -12.19
C PRO A 211 20.22 -0.57 -13.26
N ARG A 212 19.61 0.61 -13.16
CA ARG A 212 19.86 1.75 -14.07
C ARG A 212 20.90 2.71 -13.51
N ALA A 213 21.72 3.28 -14.38
CA ALA A 213 22.62 4.38 -13.99
C ALA A 213 21.78 5.63 -13.68
N ILE A 214 22.25 6.51 -12.78
CA ILE A 214 21.49 7.71 -12.44
C ILE A 214 21.47 8.69 -13.62
N GLU A 215 22.56 8.73 -14.39
CA GLU A 215 22.75 9.55 -15.59
C GLU A 215 21.71 9.25 -16.68
N GLU A 216 21.21 8.01 -16.76
CA GLU A 216 20.14 7.60 -17.69
C GLU A 216 18.75 8.12 -17.25
N CYS A 217 18.61 8.51 -15.98
CA CYS A 217 17.36 8.94 -15.37
C CYS A 217 17.31 10.45 -15.13
N VAL A 218 18.45 11.13 -15.14
CA VAL A 218 18.55 12.59 -15.08
C VAL A 218 18.16 13.20 -16.43
N LEU A 219 17.23 14.15 -16.40
CA LEU A 219 16.75 14.91 -17.53
C LEU A 219 17.17 16.37 -17.39
N ASP A 220 17.64 16.95 -18.49
CA ASP A 220 17.73 18.42 -18.61
C ASP A 220 16.33 19.03 -18.77
N ARG A 221 16.17 20.31 -18.40
CA ARG A 221 14.91 21.06 -18.56
C ARG A 221 14.29 20.94 -19.96
N HIS A 222 15.12 20.95 -21.01
CA HIS A 222 14.65 20.78 -22.39
C HIS A 222 14.18 19.35 -22.69
N GLN A 223 14.85 18.33 -22.14
CA GLN A 223 14.45 16.92 -22.30
C GLN A 223 13.15 16.63 -21.54
N ALA A 224 13.01 17.18 -20.33
CA ALA A 224 11.76 17.13 -19.56
C ALA A 224 10.60 17.78 -20.34
N ALA A 225 10.77 18.99 -20.87
CA ALA A 225 9.74 19.68 -21.64
C ALA A 225 9.36 18.97 -22.96
N MET A 226 10.30 18.24 -23.58
CA MET A 226 10.03 17.39 -24.75
C MET A 226 9.36 16.05 -24.38
N THR A 227 9.41 15.64 -23.11
CA THR A 227 8.77 14.42 -22.63
C THR A 227 7.33 14.74 -22.24
N VAL A 228 6.36 14.28 -23.04
CA VAL A 228 4.94 14.51 -22.78
C VAL A 228 4.49 13.65 -21.59
N LEU A 229 4.53 14.23 -20.40
CA LEU A 229 4.11 13.60 -19.15
C LEU A 229 2.68 14.02 -18.78
N ASN A 230 1.78 13.04 -18.62
CA ASN A 230 0.40 13.23 -18.20
C ASN A 230 0.01 12.08 -17.26
N GLY A 231 -0.73 12.38 -16.18
CA GLY A 231 -1.10 11.38 -15.17
C GLY A 231 0.13 10.80 -14.45
N HIS A 232 1.01 11.69 -14.00
CA HIS A 232 2.30 11.37 -13.39
C HIS A 232 2.41 12.00 -11.99
N VAL A 233 3.40 11.60 -11.20
CA VAL A 233 3.68 12.15 -9.86
C VAL A 233 4.93 13.03 -9.93
N VAL A 234 4.83 14.26 -9.42
CA VAL A 234 5.97 15.18 -9.26
C VAL A 234 6.36 15.18 -7.78
N VAL A 235 7.64 14.92 -7.48
CA VAL A 235 8.20 15.01 -6.12
C VAL A 235 9.10 16.22 -6.05
N CYS A 236 8.62 17.28 -5.39
CA CYS A 236 9.35 18.49 -5.09
C CYS A 236 10.20 18.27 -3.83
N LEU A 237 11.50 18.05 -4.01
CA LEU A 237 12.41 17.65 -2.95
C LEU A 237 13.31 18.80 -2.50
N PHE A 238 13.14 19.24 -1.26
CA PHE A 238 14.00 20.22 -0.59
C PHE A 238 15.10 19.50 0.19
N ALA A 239 16.25 19.30 -0.45
CA ALA A 239 17.40 18.64 0.15
C ALA A 239 18.71 19.20 -0.41
N ASP A 240 19.71 19.31 0.44
CA ASP A 240 21.09 19.60 0.05
C ASP A 240 21.93 18.33 0.12
N LYS A 241 23.07 18.32 -0.57
CA LYS A 241 24.08 17.26 -0.49
C LYS A 241 24.39 16.74 0.92
N GLU A 242 24.31 17.59 1.96
CA GLU A 242 24.62 17.24 3.36
C GLU A 242 23.40 16.84 4.20
N SER A 243 22.17 17.00 3.70
CA SER A 243 20.93 16.65 4.42
C SER A 243 20.86 15.15 4.77
N PRO A 244 20.15 14.75 5.85
CA PRO A 244 19.86 13.35 6.13
C PRO A 244 19.08 12.68 4.99
N LEU A 245 19.18 11.36 4.89
CA LEU A 245 18.39 10.59 3.93
C LEU A 245 16.96 10.43 4.47
N ILE A 246 15.97 10.76 3.64
CA ILE A 246 14.55 10.52 3.93
C ILE A 246 14.20 9.05 3.66
N GLY A 247 14.83 8.46 2.64
CA GLY A 247 14.48 7.13 2.14
C GLY A 247 13.29 7.18 1.19
N LEU A 248 13.41 7.94 0.09
CA LEU A 248 12.47 8.05 -1.04
C LEU A 248 11.99 6.69 -1.57
N ARG A 249 12.77 5.62 -1.36
CA ARG A 249 12.32 4.25 -1.62
C ARG A 249 11.00 3.92 -0.93
N ASN A 250 10.78 4.36 0.31
CA ASN A 250 9.53 4.11 1.04
C ASN A 250 8.32 4.81 0.39
N PHE A 251 8.55 5.92 -0.32
CA PHE A 251 7.53 6.63 -1.10
C PHE A 251 7.31 5.99 -2.49
N VAL A 252 8.38 5.64 -3.22
CA VAL A 252 8.26 5.13 -4.58
C VAL A 252 7.85 3.64 -4.62
N MET A 253 8.24 2.83 -3.63
CA MET A 253 7.97 1.38 -3.62
C MET A 253 6.46 1.05 -3.62
N PRO A 254 5.59 1.66 -2.79
CA PRO A 254 4.13 1.46 -2.88
C PRO A 254 3.55 1.82 -4.25
N LEU A 255 4.06 2.88 -4.89
CA LEU A 255 3.69 3.28 -6.26
C LEU A 255 4.20 2.32 -7.34
N ARG A 256 4.88 1.23 -6.96
CA ARG A 256 5.39 0.15 -7.81
C ARG A 256 4.91 -1.23 -7.36
N ALA A 257 3.87 -1.30 -6.52
CA ALA A 257 3.25 -2.57 -6.12
C ALA A 257 2.71 -3.36 -7.34
N SER A 258 2.83 -4.69 -7.27
CA SER A 258 2.54 -5.61 -8.39
C SER A 258 1.05 -5.86 -8.68
N ASN A 259 0.17 -5.30 -7.84
CA ASN A 259 -1.29 -5.19 -8.02
C ASN A 259 -1.71 -4.00 -8.91
N PHE A 260 -0.75 -3.29 -9.50
CA PHE A 260 -0.95 -2.42 -10.66
C PHE A 260 -0.35 -3.05 -11.91
N HIS A 261 -0.98 -2.86 -13.06
CA HIS A 261 -0.38 -3.21 -14.35
C HIS A 261 0.74 -2.23 -14.72
N TYR A 262 1.73 -2.69 -15.48
CA TYR A 262 2.88 -1.84 -15.85
C TYR A 262 2.46 -0.55 -16.58
N HIS A 263 1.37 -0.57 -17.34
CA HIS A 263 0.83 0.62 -18.01
C HIS A 263 0.13 1.59 -17.02
N GLU A 264 -0.52 1.09 -15.97
CA GLU A 264 -1.16 1.89 -14.91
C GLU A 264 -0.14 2.63 -14.01
N LEU A 265 1.09 2.09 -13.90
CA LEU A 265 2.15 2.68 -13.06
C LEU A 265 2.42 4.15 -13.42
N LYS A 266 2.20 5.03 -12.45
CA LYS A 266 2.46 6.48 -12.55
C LYS A 266 3.96 6.74 -12.66
N HIS A 267 4.38 7.48 -13.68
CA HIS A 267 5.77 7.93 -13.79
C HIS A 267 6.08 8.90 -12.64
N VAL A 268 7.24 8.76 -12.01
CA VAL A 268 7.66 9.62 -10.89
C VAL A 268 8.80 10.52 -11.38
N VAL A 269 8.61 11.83 -11.29
CA VAL A 269 9.63 12.84 -11.59
C VAL A 269 10.06 13.51 -10.29
N ILE A 270 11.31 13.33 -9.91
CA ILE A 270 11.90 13.99 -8.73
C ILE A 270 12.57 15.28 -9.18
N VAL A 271 12.18 16.42 -8.61
CA VAL A 271 12.77 17.74 -8.86
C VAL A 271 13.54 18.15 -7.61
N GLY A 272 14.87 18.28 -7.71
CA GLY A 272 15.74 18.62 -6.59
C GLY A 272 17.23 18.48 -6.91
N ASP A 273 18.08 18.55 -5.89
CA ASP A 273 19.54 18.39 -6.01
C ASP A 273 19.92 16.94 -6.36
N VAL A 274 20.55 16.77 -7.53
CA VAL A 274 21.07 15.46 -7.98
C VAL A 274 22.15 14.93 -7.05
N GLU A 275 22.95 15.77 -6.38
CA GLU A 275 23.99 15.30 -5.44
C GLU A 275 23.39 14.65 -4.19
N TYR A 276 22.22 15.11 -3.74
CA TYR A 276 21.44 14.41 -2.72
C TYR A 276 20.87 13.09 -3.26
N ILE A 277 20.18 13.14 -4.41
CA ILE A 277 19.50 11.97 -4.99
C ILE A 277 20.49 10.85 -5.33
N LYS A 278 21.74 11.17 -5.73
CA LYS A 278 22.85 10.21 -5.90
C LYS A 278 23.08 9.31 -4.68
N ARG A 279 22.92 9.85 -3.46
CA ARG A 279 23.09 9.08 -2.21
C ARG A 279 21.95 8.09 -2.01
N GLU A 280 20.73 8.45 -2.40
CA GLU A 280 19.54 7.59 -2.29
C GLU A 280 19.35 6.63 -3.48
N TRP A 281 19.97 6.90 -4.64
CA TRP A 281 19.78 6.14 -5.87
C TRP A 281 20.04 4.64 -5.73
N LYS A 282 20.94 4.25 -4.80
CA LYS A 282 21.19 2.84 -4.45
C LYS A 282 19.92 2.07 -4.03
N THR A 283 18.91 2.78 -3.54
CA THR A 283 17.62 2.23 -3.09
C THR A 283 16.51 2.32 -4.14
N LEU A 284 16.76 3.02 -5.26
CA LEU A 284 15.78 3.33 -6.30
C LEU A 284 16.08 2.70 -7.68
N TYR A 285 17.34 2.33 -7.97
CA TYR A 285 17.76 1.92 -9.32
C TYR A 285 17.04 0.70 -9.91
N ASN A 286 16.39 -0.13 -9.07
CA ASN A 286 15.59 -1.29 -9.50
C ASN A 286 14.11 -0.97 -9.74
N LEU A 287 13.66 0.26 -9.50
CA LEU A 287 12.26 0.65 -9.65
C LEU A 287 12.05 1.33 -11.02
N PRO A 288 11.06 0.90 -11.83
CA PRO A 288 10.84 1.43 -13.17
C PRO A 288 10.18 2.82 -13.15
N LYS A 289 10.14 3.50 -14.31
CA LYS A 289 9.43 4.78 -14.50
C LYS A 289 9.80 5.88 -13.47
N ILE A 290 11.10 6.04 -13.20
CA ILE A 290 11.63 7.16 -12.41
C ILE A 290 12.50 8.02 -13.32
N SER A 291 12.29 9.34 -13.26
CA SER A 291 13.15 10.38 -13.82
C SER A 291 13.49 11.42 -12.77
N ILE A 292 14.59 12.13 -12.96
CA ILE A 292 15.10 13.17 -12.07
C ILE A 292 15.31 14.44 -12.90
N LEU A 293 14.78 15.58 -12.48
CA LEU A 293 15.13 16.89 -13.06
C LEU A 293 16.09 17.59 -12.10
N ASN A 294 17.31 17.88 -12.57
CA ASN A 294 18.27 18.67 -11.82
C ASN A 294 17.82 20.14 -11.80
N GLY A 295 17.22 20.58 -10.69
CA GLY A 295 16.59 21.90 -10.61
C GLY A 295 16.00 22.17 -9.23
N SER A 296 15.39 23.35 -9.07
CA SER A 296 14.76 23.74 -7.81
C SER A 296 13.23 23.67 -7.90
N PRO A 297 12.53 23.11 -6.92
CA PRO A 297 11.06 23.19 -6.86
C PRO A 297 10.50 24.62 -6.79
N LEU A 298 11.31 25.62 -6.40
CA LEU A 298 10.89 27.03 -6.43
C LEU A 298 10.94 27.64 -7.85
N SER A 299 11.64 27.00 -8.78
CA SER A 299 11.78 27.44 -10.16
C SER A 299 10.55 27.10 -10.99
N ARG A 300 9.70 28.11 -11.25
CA ARG A 300 8.53 27.98 -12.16
C ARG A 300 8.89 27.46 -13.56
N ALA A 301 10.14 27.62 -14.00
CA ALA A 301 10.61 27.09 -15.29
C ALA A 301 10.79 25.57 -15.25
N ASP A 302 11.27 25.03 -14.12
CA ASP A 302 11.42 23.58 -13.92
C ASP A 302 10.07 22.91 -13.69
N LEU A 303 9.19 23.52 -12.89
CA LEU A 303 7.81 23.07 -12.68
C LEU A 303 6.97 23.05 -13.98
N ARG A 304 7.18 24.02 -14.89
CA ARG A 304 6.56 24.01 -16.22
C ARG A 304 7.16 22.93 -17.12
N ALA A 305 8.48 22.71 -17.07
CA ALA A 305 9.14 21.70 -17.90
C ALA A 305 8.70 20.26 -17.56
N VAL A 306 8.30 19.97 -16.30
CA VAL A 306 7.71 18.68 -15.93
C VAL A 306 6.20 18.58 -16.21
N ASN A 307 5.56 19.63 -16.73
CA ASN A 307 4.11 19.70 -16.93
C ASN A 307 3.30 19.48 -15.63
N ILE A 308 3.64 20.19 -14.55
CA ILE A 308 2.98 20.03 -13.24
C ILE A 308 1.44 20.18 -13.29
N ASN A 309 0.89 20.95 -14.24
CA ASN A 309 -0.55 21.07 -14.46
C ASN A 309 -1.23 19.79 -14.98
N LEU A 310 -0.45 18.78 -15.40
CA LEU A 310 -0.90 17.46 -15.86
C LEU A 310 -0.53 16.33 -14.88
N CYS A 311 -0.05 16.65 -13.67
CA CYS A 311 0.21 15.63 -12.65
C CYS A 311 -1.09 15.07 -12.04
N ASP A 312 -1.00 13.87 -11.47
CA ASP A 312 -2.03 13.32 -10.58
C ASP A 312 -1.78 13.70 -9.12
N MET A 313 -0.53 13.96 -8.74
CA MET A 313 -0.15 14.52 -7.45
C MET A 313 1.21 15.22 -7.53
N CYS A 314 1.31 16.40 -6.93
CA CYS A 314 2.58 17.05 -6.58
C CYS A 314 2.85 16.83 -5.08
N VAL A 315 3.95 16.18 -4.75
CA VAL A 315 4.33 15.86 -3.37
C VAL A 315 5.51 16.75 -2.98
N ILE A 316 5.35 17.56 -1.92
CA ILE A 316 6.39 18.47 -1.42
C ILE A 316 6.95 17.88 -0.12
N ILE A 317 8.26 17.60 -0.11
CA ILE A 317 8.99 16.92 0.96
C ILE A 317 10.26 17.70 1.29
N SER A 318 10.62 17.77 2.58
CA SER A 318 11.85 18.42 3.05
C SER A 318 12.78 17.44 3.78
N ALA A 319 14.02 17.32 3.30
CA ALA A 319 15.09 16.60 3.99
C ALA A 319 15.82 17.46 5.02
N ARG A 320 15.56 18.77 5.05
CA ARG A 320 16.31 19.70 5.90
C ARG A 320 15.86 19.57 7.35
N ILE A 321 16.80 19.21 8.22
CA ILE A 321 16.58 19.23 9.67
C ILE A 321 16.39 20.69 10.09
N PRO A 322 15.29 21.06 10.76
CA PRO A 322 15.13 22.39 11.32
C PRO A 322 16.28 22.69 12.28
N ASN A 323 16.93 23.85 12.10
CA ASN A 323 17.98 24.29 12.99
C ASN A 323 17.38 24.56 14.39
N PRO A 324 17.82 23.91 15.48
CA PRO A 324 17.22 24.10 16.81
C PRO A 324 17.34 25.52 17.37
N ASN A 325 18.15 26.37 16.73
CA ASN A 325 18.32 27.78 17.07
C ASN A 325 17.50 28.74 16.18
N GLU A 326 16.80 28.23 15.16
CA GLU A 326 15.82 28.98 14.37
C GLU A 326 14.43 28.86 15.00
N ASP A 327 13.56 29.82 14.68
CA ASP A 327 12.16 29.81 15.10
C ASP A 327 11.45 28.58 14.47
N PRO A 328 10.69 27.77 15.25
CA PRO A 328 10.01 26.58 14.73
C PRO A 328 8.94 26.90 13.65
N THR A 329 8.45 28.14 13.56
CA THR A 329 7.60 28.57 12.43
C THR A 329 8.36 28.57 11.10
N LEU A 330 9.69 28.78 11.12
CA LEU A 330 10.53 28.82 9.92
C LEU A 330 10.96 27.43 9.41
N ALA A 331 10.60 26.35 10.10
CA ALA A 331 10.94 24.98 9.71
C ALA A 331 10.41 24.64 8.29
N ASP A 332 9.15 24.98 8.02
CA ASP A 332 8.42 24.59 6.80
C ASP A 332 8.47 25.66 5.69
N LYS A 333 9.32 26.69 5.85
CA LYS A 333 9.35 27.89 4.98
C LYS A 333 9.43 27.55 3.48
N GLU A 334 10.24 26.56 3.10
CA GLU A 334 10.37 26.17 1.69
C GLU A 334 9.19 25.35 1.18
N ALA A 335 8.60 24.51 2.01
CA ALA A 335 7.45 23.69 1.66
C ALA A 335 6.21 24.57 1.42
N ILE A 336 5.97 25.54 2.30
CA ILE A 336 4.93 26.57 2.14
C ILE A 336 5.20 27.43 0.91
N LEU A 337 6.42 27.97 0.75
CA LEU A 337 6.77 28.80 -0.40
C LEU A 337 6.60 28.04 -1.73
N ALA A 338 6.93 26.75 -1.79
CA ALA A 338 6.67 25.92 -2.96
C ALA A 338 5.18 25.75 -3.23
N SER A 339 4.39 25.46 -2.19
CA SER A 339 2.94 25.30 -2.29
C SER A 339 2.27 26.57 -2.82
N LEU A 340 2.53 27.72 -2.21
CA LEU A 340 2.02 29.02 -2.64
C LEU A 340 2.53 29.41 -4.04
N ASN A 341 3.80 29.10 -4.36
CA ASN A 341 4.38 29.37 -5.67
C ASN A 341 3.66 28.60 -6.79
N ILE A 342 3.36 27.31 -6.55
CA ILE A 342 2.57 26.46 -7.46
C ILE A 342 1.14 26.98 -7.58
N LYS A 343 0.45 27.26 -6.44
CA LYS A 343 -0.91 27.80 -6.44
C LYS A 343 -1.04 29.09 -7.25
N ALA A 344 -0.02 29.95 -7.19
CA ALA A 344 0.09 31.19 -7.96
C ALA A 344 0.55 31.03 -9.43
N MET A 345 0.73 29.81 -9.95
CA MET A 345 1.00 29.59 -11.37
C MET A 345 -0.27 29.68 -12.21
N GLN A 346 -0.10 30.12 -13.46
CA GLN A 346 -1.12 30.07 -14.50
C GLN A 346 -0.55 29.30 -15.70
N PHE A 347 -1.43 28.54 -16.36
CA PHE A 347 -1.12 27.67 -17.49
C PHE A 347 -2.05 28.00 -18.65
N ASP A 348 -1.46 28.31 -19.81
CA ASP A 348 -2.22 28.61 -21.01
C ASP A 348 -2.79 27.31 -21.63
N ASP A 349 -4.08 27.33 -21.98
CA ASP A 349 -4.78 26.24 -22.69
C ASP A 349 -4.23 25.99 -24.12
N THR A 350 -3.22 26.74 -24.57
CA THR A 350 -2.61 26.67 -25.91
C THR A 350 -1.84 25.37 -26.19
N LEU A 351 -1.66 24.50 -25.19
CA LEU A 351 -1.20 23.12 -25.38
C LEU A 351 -2.32 22.12 -25.72
N GLY A 352 -3.50 22.61 -26.11
CA GLY A 352 -4.54 21.86 -26.81
C GLY A 352 -4.15 21.49 -28.26
N ILE A 353 -3.12 20.66 -28.42
CA ILE A 353 -2.84 19.78 -29.57
C ILE A 353 -2.82 20.47 -30.96
N ILE A 354 -1.62 20.72 -31.47
CA ILE A 354 -1.41 21.03 -32.89
C ILE A 354 -1.58 19.74 -33.73
N TYR A 355 -2.82 19.47 -34.16
CA TYR A 355 -3.06 18.79 -35.44
C TYR A 355 -3.63 19.80 -36.43
N PRO A 356 -3.15 19.82 -37.69
CA PRO A 356 -3.54 20.86 -38.64
C PRO A 356 -4.99 20.70 -39.08
N ASN A 357 -5.78 21.76 -38.92
CA ASN A 357 -7.12 21.86 -39.45
C ASN A 357 -7.13 21.71 -40.99
N ARG A 358 -7.60 20.56 -41.49
CA ARG A 358 -7.94 20.36 -42.92
C ARG A 358 -9.13 19.41 -43.10
N GLY A 359 -10.32 19.99 -43.18
CA GLY A 359 -11.48 19.42 -43.87
C GLY A 359 -12.25 18.33 -43.12
N GLY A 360 -13.55 18.24 -43.38
CA GLY A 360 -14.41 17.23 -42.78
C GLY A 360 -14.04 15.82 -43.27
N GLY A 361 -13.80 14.92 -42.32
CA GLY A 361 -13.52 13.50 -42.55
C GLY A 361 -13.75 12.72 -41.26
N VAL A 362 -14.41 11.57 -41.36
CA VAL A 362 -14.74 10.71 -40.22
C VAL A 362 -13.45 10.14 -39.62
N SER A 363 -13.22 10.31 -38.32
CA SER A 363 -12.09 9.70 -37.62
C SER A 363 -12.14 8.16 -37.75
N PRO A 364 -11.00 7.49 -38.05
CA PRO A 364 -10.99 6.03 -38.15
C PRO A 364 -11.24 5.40 -36.78
N ILE A 365 -12.17 4.42 -36.75
CA ILE A 365 -12.36 3.50 -35.63
C ILE A 365 -11.04 2.75 -35.38
N GLY A 366 -10.56 2.72 -34.13
CA GLY A 366 -9.45 1.84 -33.72
C GLY A 366 -8.46 2.37 -32.68
N SER A 367 -8.42 3.67 -32.39
CA SER A 367 -7.59 4.19 -31.29
C SER A 367 -8.32 4.07 -29.94
N PRO A 368 -7.71 3.48 -28.90
CA PRO A 368 -8.29 3.55 -27.56
C PRO A 368 -8.38 5.02 -27.14
N MET A 369 -9.56 5.45 -26.73
CA MET A 369 -9.77 6.82 -26.25
C MET A 369 -9.02 7.00 -24.93
N SER A 370 -7.77 7.47 -25.01
CA SER A 370 -7.13 8.11 -23.88
C SER A 370 -8.00 9.30 -23.49
N LEU A 371 -8.67 9.17 -22.35
CA LEU A 371 -9.42 10.26 -21.73
C LEU A 371 -8.39 11.32 -21.32
N GLN A 372 -8.09 12.24 -22.24
CA GLN A 372 -7.09 13.28 -22.03
C GLN A 372 -7.54 14.18 -20.90
N LYS A 373 -7.00 13.92 -19.70
CA LYS A 373 -7.25 14.70 -18.48
C LYS A 373 -7.01 16.17 -18.80
N LYS A 374 -8.06 16.99 -18.68
CA LYS A 374 -7.94 18.43 -18.87
C LYS A 374 -7.06 18.98 -17.76
N GLY A 375 -5.91 19.56 -18.14
CA GLY A 375 -4.94 20.07 -17.18
C GLY A 375 -5.49 21.20 -16.31
N ALA A 376 -4.86 21.40 -15.15
CA ALA A 376 -5.15 22.53 -14.29
C ALA A 376 -4.81 23.84 -15.02
N ARG A 377 -5.82 24.69 -15.28
CA ARG A 377 -5.62 26.04 -15.85
C ARG A 377 -4.94 26.99 -14.87
N PHE A 378 -5.32 26.85 -13.60
CA PHE A 378 -4.81 27.62 -12.48
C PHE A 378 -4.08 26.70 -11.51
N GLY A 379 -2.98 27.19 -10.93
CA GLY A 379 -2.18 26.47 -9.95
C GLY A 379 -2.95 26.00 -8.73
N THR A 380 -3.99 26.75 -8.33
CA THR A 380 -4.94 26.38 -7.26
C THR A 380 -5.65 25.05 -7.48
N ASN A 381 -5.71 24.56 -8.73
CA ASN A 381 -6.32 23.28 -9.10
C ASN A 381 -5.28 22.16 -9.34
N VAL A 382 -4.00 22.39 -9.06
CA VAL A 382 -2.98 21.34 -9.08
C VAL A 382 -3.15 20.48 -7.82
N PRO A 383 -3.41 19.16 -7.93
CA PRO A 383 -3.50 18.30 -6.77
C PRO A 383 -2.13 18.19 -6.11
N MET A 384 -2.04 18.54 -4.83
CA MET A 384 -0.77 18.57 -4.11
C MET A 384 -0.92 18.20 -2.64
N ILE A 385 0.14 17.62 -2.09
CA ILE A 385 0.28 17.30 -0.67
C ILE A 385 1.63 17.80 -0.16
N THR A 386 1.59 18.52 0.96
CA THR A 386 2.76 19.18 1.58
C THR A 386 3.05 18.53 2.93
N GLU A 387 4.26 17.99 3.09
CA GLU A 387 4.77 17.57 4.39
C GLU A 387 5.03 18.79 5.28
N LEU A 388 4.61 18.73 6.54
CA LEU A 388 4.85 19.75 7.56
C LEU A 388 5.51 19.15 8.81
N VAL A 389 6.48 19.85 9.37
CA VAL A 389 7.12 19.53 10.65
C VAL A 389 6.37 20.18 11.82
N ASN A 390 5.83 21.38 11.64
CA ASN A 390 5.10 22.11 12.67
C ASN A 390 3.61 22.26 12.30
N ASP A 391 2.73 21.70 13.12
CA ASP A 391 1.28 21.69 12.90
C ASP A 391 0.70 23.10 12.73
N SER A 392 1.20 24.09 13.48
CA SER A 392 0.72 25.48 13.40
C SER A 392 1.06 26.19 12.08
N ASN A 393 1.94 25.62 11.25
CA ASN A 393 2.25 26.14 9.93
C ASN A 393 1.20 25.78 8.86
N VAL A 394 0.21 24.92 9.17
CA VAL A 394 -0.83 24.48 8.23
C VAL A 394 -1.69 25.62 7.69
N GLN A 395 -1.96 26.64 8.51
CA GLN A 395 -2.73 27.85 8.17
C GLN A 395 -2.14 28.58 6.94
N PHE A 396 -0.82 28.56 6.75
CA PHE A 396 -0.16 29.26 5.65
C PHE A 396 -0.34 28.60 4.27
N LEU A 397 -1.01 27.45 4.17
CA LEU A 397 -1.22 26.74 2.92
C LEU A 397 -2.40 27.26 2.10
N ASP A 398 -3.52 27.62 2.73
CA ASP A 398 -4.74 28.12 2.08
C ASP A 398 -5.03 29.53 2.59
N GLN A 399 -5.30 30.48 1.68
CA GLN A 399 -5.51 31.90 2.01
C GLN A 399 -6.98 32.29 2.13
N ASP A 400 -7.85 31.29 2.04
CA ASP A 400 -9.31 31.36 1.99
C ASP A 400 -9.96 30.52 3.11
N ASP A 401 -9.18 30.14 4.13
CA ASP A 401 -9.66 29.53 5.38
C ASP A 401 -9.84 30.60 6.47
N ASP A 402 -10.67 30.34 7.48
CA ASP A 402 -10.82 31.20 8.65
C ASP A 402 -9.73 30.83 9.69
N ASP A 403 -8.53 31.39 9.51
CA ASP A 403 -7.34 31.08 10.31
C ASP A 403 -7.52 31.40 11.83
N ASP A 404 -7.89 30.40 12.63
CA ASP A 404 -7.83 30.43 14.10
C ASP A 404 -6.67 29.53 14.59
N PRO A 405 -5.61 30.11 15.21
CA PRO A 405 -4.42 29.37 15.65
C PRO A 405 -4.69 28.37 16.80
N ASP A 406 -5.83 28.47 17.49
CA ASP A 406 -6.24 27.51 18.52
C ASP A 406 -6.94 26.26 17.91
N THR A 407 -7.12 26.21 16.57
CA THR A 407 -7.73 25.08 15.87
C THR A 407 -6.78 23.87 15.80
N GLU A 408 -7.22 22.72 16.31
CA GLU A 408 -6.47 21.46 16.20
C GLU A 408 -6.29 21.04 14.73
N LEU A 409 -5.09 20.56 14.37
CA LEU A 409 -4.69 20.25 12.98
C LEU A 409 -5.76 19.50 12.17
N TYR A 410 -6.41 18.50 12.76
CA TYR A 410 -7.37 17.64 12.05
C TYR A 410 -8.71 18.33 11.70
N LEU A 411 -8.97 19.52 12.26
CA LEU A 411 -10.13 20.37 11.93
C LEU A 411 -9.82 21.39 10.84
N THR A 412 -8.55 21.65 10.53
CA THR A 412 -8.13 22.65 9.53
C THR A 412 -8.48 22.22 8.10
N GLN A 413 -8.83 23.17 7.23
CA GLN A 413 -9.23 22.87 5.85
C GLN A 413 -8.13 22.14 5.05
N PRO A 414 -6.83 22.52 5.11
CA PRO A 414 -5.79 21.85 4.32
C PRO A 414 -5.60 20.37 4.71
N PHE A 415 -5.73 20.05 6.01
CA PHE A 415 -5.67 18.67 6.48
C PHE A 415 -6.92 17.88 6.08
N ALA A 416 -8.12 18.41 6.32
CA ALA A 416 -9.38 17.76 5.96
C ALA A 416 -9.52 17.52 4.44
N CYS A 417 -8.87 18.34 3.62
CA CYS A 417 -8.78 18.18 2.17
C CYS A 417 -7.65 17.26 1.71
N GLY A 418 -6.75 16.80 2.59
CA GLY A 418 -5.61 15.95 2.24
C GLY A 418 -4.49 16.67 1.48
N THR A 419 -4.38 17.99 1.61
CA THR A 419 -3.32 18.81 0.99
C THR A 419 -2.14 19.10 1.94
N ALA A 420 -2.33 18.84 3.24
CA ALA A 420 -1.30 18.90 4.28
C ALA A 420 -1.14 17.54 4.97
N PHE A 421 0.09 17.18 5.32
CA PHE A 421 0.39 16.01 6.15
C PHE A 421 1.49 16.36 7.15
N ALA A 422 1.12 16.46 8.44
CA ALA A 422 2.09 16.71 9.51
C ALA A 422 2.59 15.39 10.11
N ILE A 423 3.83 15.37 10.59
CA ILE A 423 4.45 14.17 11.17
C ILE A 423 3.77 13.78 12.50
N SER A 424 3.26 14.76 13.26
CA SER A 424 2.61 14.60 14.57
C SER A 424 1.46 13.58 14.59
N VAL A 425 0.74 13.43 13.48
CA VAL A 425 -0.41 12.52 13.40
C VAL A 425 -0.02 11.05 13.60
N LEU A 426 1.26 10.72 13.34
CA LEU A 426 1.82 9.39 13.53
C LEU A 426 2.08 9.03 15.01
N ASP A 427 2.11 9.98 15.94
CA ASP A 427 2.27 9.69 17.38
C ASP A 427 1.06 8.89 17.91
N SER A 428 -0.13 9.13 17.36
CA SER A 428 -1.34 8.36 17.65
C SER A 428 -1.24 6.88 17.23
N LEU A 429 -0.37 6.54 16.28
CA LEU A 429 -0.14 5.17 15.84
C LEU A 429 0.58 4.35 16.93
N MET A 430 1.38 4.97 17.79
CA MET A 430 2.04 4.30 18.92
C MET A 430 1.02 3.78 19.94
N SER A 431 0.00 4.59 20.28
CA SER A 431 -1.07 4.15 21.19
C SER A 431 -1.95 3.09 20.54
N THR A 432 -2.29 3.25 19.26
CA THR A 432 -3.06 2.27 18.48
C THR A 432 -2.36 0.90 18.44
N THR A 433 -1.03 0.89 18.21
CA THR A 433 -0.22 -0.33 18.18
C THR A 433 -0.17 -1.01 19.55
N TYR A 434 -0.10 -0.25 20.64
CA TYR A 434 -0.09 -0.80 22.01
C TYR A 434 -1.39 -1.51 22.39
N PHE A 435 -2.55 -1.02 21.95
CA PHE A 435 -3.85 -1.65 22.22
C PHE A 435 -4.21 -2.75 21.22
N ASN A 436 -3.61 -2.75 20.03
CA ASN A 436 -3.94 -3.64 18.93
C ASN A 436 -2.72 -3.89 18.03
N ASP A 437 -1.87 -4.84 18.42
CA ASP A 437 -0.65 -5.25 17.70
C ASP A 437 -0.89 -5.45 16.19
N SER A 438 -2.06 -5.98 15.82
CA SER A 438 -2.43 -6.27 14.43
C SER A 438 -2.85 -5.04 13.61
N ALA A 439 -3.16 -3.90 14.25
CA ALA A 439 -3.51 -2.67 13.54
C ALA A 439 -2.33 -2.13 12.73
N LEU A 440 -1.12 -2.13 13.32
CA LEU A 440 0.09 -1.68 12.62
C LEU A 440 0.39 -2.59 11.42
N THR A 441 0.23 -3.90 11.56
CA THR A 441 0.36 -4.86 10.44
C THR A 441 -0.63 -4.55 9.33
N LEU A 442 -1.91 -4.31 9.64
CA LEU A 442 -2.92 -3.96 8.64
C LEU A 442 -2.59 -2.64 7.92
N ILE A 443 -2.24 -1.58 8.67
CA ILE A 443 -1.85 -0.28 8.10
C ILE A 443 -0.61 -0.46 7.21
N ARG A 444 0.38 -1.23 7.66
CA ARG A 444 1.59 -1.51 6.89
C ARG A 444 1.27 -2.25 5.59
N THR A 445 0.46 -3.31 5.62
CA THR A 445 0.05 -4.04 4.42
C THR A 445 -0.69 -3.14 3.43
N LEU A 446 -1.57 -2.26 3.94
CA LEU A 446 -2.37 -1.35 3.13
C LEU A 446 -1.54 -0.22 2.49
N VAL A 447 -0.65 0.41 3.25
CA VAL A 447 0.12 1.60 2.82
C VAL A 447 1.39 1.21 2.06
N SER A 448 2.12 0.19 2.50
CA SER A 448 3.40 -0.17 1.86
C SER A 448 3.27 -0.89 0.50
N GLY A 449 2.04 -1.20 0.07
CA GLY A 449 1.80 -2.05 -1.09
C GLY A 449 2.17 -3.51 -0.84
N GLY A 450 2.22 -3.95 0.43
CA GLY A 450 2.53 -5.33 0.84
C GLY A 450 4.02 -5.62 1.06
N ALA A 451 4.73 -4.78 1.80
CA ALA A 451 6.03 -5.17 2.35
C ALA A 451 5.85 -6.34 3.33
N THR A 452 6.28 -7.54 2.93
CA THR A 452 6.24 -8.75 3.76
C THR A 452 7.48 -8.85 4.66
N PRO A 453 7.40 -9.59 5.78
CA PRO A 453 8.58 -9.89 6.61
C PRO A 453 9.71 -10.57 5.84
N GLU A 454 9.38 -11.36 4.81
CA GLU A 454 10.34 -11.97 3.89
C GLU A 454 11.12 -10.90 3.10
N LEU A 455 10.42 -9.92 2.52
CA LEU A 455 11.08 -8.81 1.81
C LEU A 455 11.93 -7.98 2.77
N GLU A 456 11.46 -7.73 3.99
CA GLU A 456 12.24 -7.04 5.03
C GLU A 456 13.55 -7.76 5.37
N LEU A 457 13.53 -9.09 5.46
CA LEU A 457 14.72 -9.90 5.70
C LEU A 457 15.73 -9.76 4.54
N ILE A 458 15.28 -9.87 3.28
CA ILE A 458 16.14 -9.68 2.10
C ILE A 458 16.80 -8.29 2.10
N LEU A 459 16.08 -7.27 2.53
CA LEU A 459 16.59 -5.90 2.62
C LEU A 459 17.60 -5.75 3.77
N ALA A 460 17.35 -6.41 4.91
CA ALA A 460 18.26 -6.45 6.05
C ALA A 460 19.58 -7.19 5.75
N GLU A 461 19.57 -8.17 4.84
CA GLU A 461 20.80 -8.77 4.27
C GLU A 461 21.64 -7.78 3.44
N GLY A 462 21.14 -6.56 3.18
CA GLY A 462 21.80 -5.56 2.34
C GLY A 462 21.72 -5.86 0.84
N ALA A 463 20.87 -6.82 0.44
CA ALA A 463 20.71 -7.27 -0.94
C ALA A 463 20.12 -6.22 -1.89
N GLY A 464 19.36 -5.25 -1.36
CA GLY A 464 18.46 -4.42 -2.14
C GLY A 464 17.25 -5.22 -2.66
N LEU A 465 16.56 -4.67 -3.66
CA LEU A 465 15.47 -5.38 -4.33
C LEU A 465 16.08 -6.34 -5.36
N ARG A 466 15.95 -7.66 -5.16
CA ARG A 466 16.42 -8.66 -6.12
C ARG A 466 15.31 -8.98 -7.14
N GLY A 467 15.67 -9.12 -8.42
CA GLY A 467 14.73 -9.58 -9.46
C GLY A 467 14.36 -11.06 -9.30
N GLY A 468 13.13 -11.41 -9.66
CA GLY A 468 12.59 -12.77 -9.59
C GLY A 468 12.03 -13.26 -10.93
N TYR A 469 12.09 -14.58 -11.15
CA TYR A 469 11.34 -15.24 -12.22
C TYR A 469 9.87 -15.34 -11.83
N SER A 470 8.97 -15.11 -12.79
CA SER A 470 7.51 -15.14 -12.57
C SER A 470 6.99 -16.58 -12.50
N THR A 471 7.00 -17.16 -11.30
CA THR A 471 6.36 -18.45 -10.99
C THR A 471 4.85 -18.27 -10.78
N GLN A 472 4.07 -19.36 -10.86
CA GLN A 472 2.64 -19.28 -10.58
C GLN A 472 2.34 -18.82 -9.13
N GLU A 473 3.23 -19.09 -8.18
CA GLU A 473 3.10 -18.67 -6.78
C GLU A 473 3.37 -17.17 -6.61
N THR A 474 4.48 -16.66 -7.16
CA THR A 474 4.81 -15.22 -7.12
C THR A 474 3.78 -14.38 -7.87
N LEU A 475 3.16 -14.90 -8.92
CA LEU A 475 2.07 -14.22 -9.62
C LEU A 475 0.77 -14.13 -8.79
N ARG A 476 0.47 -15.11 -7.92
CA ARG A 476 -0.69 -15.03 -6.99
C ARG A 476 -0.52 -13.99 -5.91
N ASN A 477 0.72 -13.64 -5.55
CA ASN A 477 1.02 -12.56 -4.60
C ASN A 477 0.59 -11.18 -5.13
N ARG A 478 0.18 -11.07 -6.40
CA ARG A 478 -0.38 -9.88 -7.02
C ARG A 478 -1.88 -9.70 -6.75
N ASP A 479 -2.58 -10.75 -6.37
CA ASP A 479 -4.05 -10.82 -6.20
C ASP A 479 -4.54 -10.12 -4.91
N ARG A 480 -3.99 -8.93 -4.63
CA ARG A 480 -4.23 -8.12 -3.43
C ARG A 480 -5.06 -6.91 -3.79
N CYS A 481 -5.90 -6.46 -2.85
CA CYS A 481 -6.68 -5.25 -3.08
C CYS A 481 -5.79 -4.02 -3.33
N ARG A 482 -6.32 -3.03 -4.05
CA ARG A 482 -5.73 -1.70 -4.22
C ARG A 482 -6.71 -0.62 -3.80
N ILE A 483 -6.20 0.51 -3.31
CA ILE A 483 -7.02 1.69 -3.06
C ILE A 483 -7.19 2.44 -4.38
N SER A 484 -8.43 2.72 -4.75
CA SER A 484 -8.78 3.56 -5.90
C SER A 484 -9.82 4.63 -5.50
N GLN A 485 -9.87 5.71 -6.27
CA GLN A 485 -10.96 6.68 -6.22
C GLN A 485 -11.82 6.53 -7.47
N ILE A 486 -13.13 6.39 -7.30
CA ILE A 486 -14.10 6.29 -8.41
C ILE A 486 -14.97 7.55 -8.44
N SER A 487 -15.09 8.18 -9.60
CA SER A 487 -16.00 9.31 -9.85
C SER A 487 -17.44 8.82 -9.96
N LEU A 488 -18.40 9.46 -9.27
CA LEU A 488 -19.82 9.19 -9.50
C LEU A 488 -20.39 9.87 -10.75
N GLN A 489 -19.64 10.79 -11.39
CA GLN A 489 -20.04 11.42 -12.65
C GLN A 489 -20.06 10.42 -13.82
N ASP A 490 -19.19 9.42 -13.78
CA ASP A 490 -19.04 8.41 -14.84
C ASP A 490 -20.12 7.30 -14.76
N HIS A 491 -21.09 7.43 -13.86
CA HIS A 491 -22.14 6.45 -13.55
C HIS A 491 -21.62 5.00 -13.39
N PRO A 492 -20.59 4.77 -12.56
CA PRO A 492 -19.91 3.48 -12.40
C PRO A 492 -20.83 2.36 -11.87
N PHE A 493 -21.84 2.74 -11.09
CA PHE A 493 -22.77 1.82 -10.45
C PHE A 493 -24.16 1.98 -11.06
N GLU A 494 -24.56 1.00 -11.89
CA GLU A 494 -25.89 0.96 -12.50
C GLU A 494 -27.01 1.18 -11.47
N GLY A 495 -27.89 2.15 -11.72
CA GLY A 495 -29.02 2.47 -10.86
C GLY A 495 -28.69 3.31 -9.61
N ILE A 496 -27.43 3.72 -9.42
CA ILE A 496 -27.05 4.75 -8.46
C ILE A 496 -27.05 6.10 -9.19
N THR A 497 -27.79 7.05 -8.63
CA THR A 497 -27.92 8.42 -9.17
C THR A 497 -27.77 9.44 -8.04
N THR A 498 -27.69 10.72 -8.38
CA THR A 498 -27.69 11.81 -7.40
C THR A 498 -28.90 11.68 -6.46
N GLY A 499 -28.65 11.59 -5.15
CA GLY A 499 -29.70 11.37 -4.15
C GLY A 499 -30.01 9.89 -3.82
N SER A 500 -29.34 8.91 -4.43
CA SER A 500 -29.27 7.55 -3.86
C SER A 500 -28.59 7.59 -2.49
N SER A 501 -28.84 6.58 -1.63
CA SER A 501 -28.15 6.49 -0.34
C SER A 501 -26.81 5.76 -0.45
N TYR A 502 -25.85 6.13 0.39
CA TYR A 502 -24.52 5.49 0.44
C TYR A 502 -24.63 3.99 0.69
N GLY A 503 -25.58 3.54 1.53
CA GLY A 503 -25.81 2.11 1.78
C GLY A 503 -26.32 1.33 0.56
N GLN A 504 -27.10 1.96 -0.32
CA GLN A 504 -27.50 1.35 -1.60
C GLN A 504 -26.29 1.21 -2.54
N MET A 505 -25.46 2.25 -2.62
CA MET A 505 -24.23 2.24 -3.41
C MET A 505 -23.22 1.19 -2.91
N PHE A 506 -22.91 1.19 -1.61
CA PHE A 506 -22.05 0.20 -0.95
C PHE A 506 -22.53 -1.23 -1.24
N SER A 507 -23.82 -1.49 -1.07
CA SER A 507 -24.41 -2.81 -1.32
C SER A 507 -24.33 -3.23 -2.78
N ARG A 508 -24.36 -2.27 -3.72
CA ARG A 508 -24.24 -2.52 -5.16
C ARG A 508 -22.78 -2.77 -5.57
N ALA A 509 -21.86 -1.91 -5.14
CA ALA A 509 -20.43 -2.01 -5.41
C ALA A 509 -19.87 -3.35 -4.92
N LEU A 510 -20.16 -3.71 -3.66
CA LEU A 510 -19.66 -4.94 -3.06
C LEU A 510 -20.22 -6.21 -3.74
N LYS A 511 -21.52 -6.24 -4.08
CA LYS A 511 -22.16 -7.42 -4.69
C LYS A 511 -21.87 -7.61 -6.18
N LYS A 512 -21.78 -6.53 -6.96
CA LYS A 512 -21.55 -6.62 -8.43
C LYS A 512 -20.08 -6.53 -8.82
N HIS A 513 -19.26 -5.81 -8.06
CA HIS A 513 -17.87 -5.47 -8.45
C HIS A 513 -16.82 -5.95 -7.43
N GLY A 514 -17.22 -6.51 -6.29
CA GLY A 514 -16.28 -6.87 -5.22
C GLY A 514 -15.59 -5.67 -4.56
N GLN A 515 -16.05 -4.45 -4.86
CA GLN A 515 -15.46 -3.20 -4.38
C GLN A 515 -16.03 -2.81 -3.01
N LEU A 516 -15.15 -2.64 -2.03
CA LEU A 516 -15.54 -2.22 -0.69
C LEU A 516 -15.36 -0.70 -0.53
N CYS A 517 -16.46 0.04 -0.46
CA CYS A 517 -16.43 1.50 -0.27
C CYS A 517 -16.10 1.86 1.18
N ILE A 518 -15.06 2.66 1.41
CA ILE A 518 -14.57 3.04 2.75
C ILE A 518 -14.87 4.50 3.12
N GLY A 519 -15.19 5.34 2.14
CA GLY A 519 -15.49 6.76 2.36
C GLY A 519 -15.83 7.52 1.08
N LEU A 520 -16.11 8.81 1.24
CA LEU A 520 -16.35 9.77 0.16
C LEU A 520 -15.28 10.88 0.18
N TYR A 521 -15.03 11.48 -0.98
CA TYR A 521 -14.22 12.67 -1.15
C TYR A 521 -15.08 13.75 -1.84
N ARG A 522 -15.76 14.53 -1.00
CA ARG A 522 -16.88 15.41 -1.36
C ARG A 522 -16.37 16.82 -1.64
N LEU A 523 -16.92 17.47 -2.66
CA LEU A 523 -16.64 18.87 -2.97
C LEU A 523 -17.09 19.78 -1.82
N HIS A 524 -16.20 20.67 -1.36
CA HIS A 524 -16.44 21.56 -0.22
C HIS A 524 -17.54 22.58 -0.54
N ASP A 525 -17.31 23.42 -1.55
CA ASP A 525 -18.29 24.35 -2.07
C ASP A 525 -18.88 23.83 -3.39
N GLN A 526 -20.21 23.69 -3.45
CA GLN A 526 -20.94 23.25 -4.63
C GLN A 526 -21.44 24.44 -5.48
N THR A 527 -21.23 25.67 -5.03
CA THR A 527 -21.74 26.91 -5.64
C THR A 527 -20.65 27.70 -6.36
N SER A 528 -19.42 27.76 -5.83
CA SER A 528 -18.26 28.27 -6.56
C SER A 528 -17.85 27.35 -7.70
N SER A 529 -17.67 27.93 -8.89
CA SER A 529 -17.08 27.24 -10.05
C SER A 529 -15.55 27.31 -10.09
N GLU A 530 -14.93 27.99 -9.13
CA GLU A 530 -13.48 28.26 -9.11
C GLU A 530 -12.73 27.40 -8.08
N SER A 531 -13.39 26.99 -6.99
CA SER A 531 -12.81 26.11 -5.97
C SER A 531 -13.16 24.64 -6.23
N ASN A 532 -12.14 23.82 -6.52
CA ASN A 532 -12.29 22.36 -6.64
C ASN A 532 -11.85 21.61 -5.35
N LYS A 533 -11.74 22.31 -4.22
CA LYS A 533 -11.36 21.72 -2.93
C LYS A 533 -12.38 20.68 -2.48
N ARG A 534 -11.89 19.56 -1.94
CA ARG A 534 -12.67 18.40 -1.56
C ARG A 534 -12.21 17.89 -0.22
N TYR A 535 -13.13 17.45 0.63
CA TYR A 535 -12.85 16.95 1.98
C TYR A 535 -13.24 15.48 2.12
N VAL A 536 -12.56 14.77 3.03
CA VAL A 536 -12.75 13.34 3.26
C VAL A 536 -13.89 13.06 4.25
N ILE A 537 -14.77 12.11 3.92
CA ILE A 537 -15.79 11.57 4.83
C ILE A 537 -15.53 10.07 4.99
N THR A 538 -15.00 9.65 6.15
CA THR A 538 -14.71 8.24 6.45
C THR A 538 -15.95 7.51 6.99
N ASN A 539 -16.19 6.28 6.50
CA ASN A 539 -17.32 5.42 6.90
C ASN A 539 -18.67 6.16 7.06
N PRO A 540 -19.19 6.81 6.00
CA PRO A 540 -20.44 7.57 6.10
C PRO A 540 -21.65 6.67 6.43
N PRO A 541 -22.67 7.21 7.14
CA PRO A 541 -23.90 6.47 7.43
C PRO A 541 -24.61 5.96 6.17
N SER A 542 -25.29 4.81 6.29
CA SER A 542 -26.04 4.18 5.19
C SER A 542 -27.08 5.10 4.53
N GLU A 543 -27.67 6.03 5.29
CA GLU A 543 -28.68 7.00 4.83
C GLU A 543 -28.08 8.24 4.15
N LEU A 544 -26.77 8.48 4.22
CA LEU A 544 -26.14 9.66 3.63
C LEU A 544 -26.38 9.67 2.11
N ARG A 545 -26.89 10.80 1.60
CA ARG A 545 -27.16 10.97 0.17
C ARG A 545 -25.85 11.23 -0.57
N VAL A 546 -25.61 10.48 -1.66
CA VAL A 546 -24.46 10.69 -2.54
C VAL A 546 -24.78 11.72 -3.62
N LEU A 547 -23.76 12.49 -4.02
CA LEU A 547 -23.82 13.51 -5.05
C LEU A 547 -23.10 13.01 -6.30
N SER A 548 -23.53 13.40 -7.50
CA SER A 548 -22.80 13.04 -8.73
C SER A 548 -21.37 13.57 -8.74
N SER A 549 -21.10 14.68 -8.06
CA SER A 549 -19.76 15.26 -7.92
C SER A 549 -18.86 14.54 -6.91
N ASP A 550 -19.35 13.60 -6.10
CA ASP A 550 -18.51 12.88 -5.12
C ASP A 550 -17.54 11.91 -5.83
N TYR A 551 -16.32 11.78 -5.31
CA TYR A 551 -15.50 10.59 -5.51
C TYR A 551 -15.71 9.62 -4.36
N VAL A 552 -15.63 8.32 -4.62
CA VAL A 552 -15.74 7.25 -3.62
C VAL A 552 -14.37 6.60 -3.43
N PHE A 553 -13.90 6.52 -2.19
CA PHE A 553 -12.74 5.69 -1.86
C PHE A 553 -13.19 4.23 -1.81
N VAL A 554 -12.55 3.38 -2.62
CA VAL A 554 -12.84 1.95 -2.70
C VAL A 554 -11.56 1.12 -2.54
N LEU A 555 -11.71 -0.05 -1.93
CA LEU A 555 -10.77 -1.14 -2.05
C LEU A 555 -11.23 -2.02 -3.21
N GLU A 556 -10.53 -1.95 -4.34
CA GLU A 556 -10.77 -2.79 -5.51
C GLU A 556 -9.98 -4.09 -5.39
N GLN A 557 -10.54 -5.18 -5.89
CA GLN A 557 -9.77 -6.41 -6.09
C GLN A 557 -8.86 -6.25 -7.32
N PHE A 558 -7.74 -6.96 -7.34
CA PHE A 558 -6.90 -7.00 -8.52
C PHE A 558 -7.65 -7.76 -9.63
N ASP A 559 -7.89 -7.10 -10.76
CA ASP A 559 -8.33 -7.76 -11.99
C ASP A 559 -7.08 -8.31 -12.71
N PRO A 560 -6.95 -9.64 -12.90
CA PRO A 560 -5.84 -10.21 -13.65
C PRO A 560 -5.77 -9.75 -15.11
N GLY A 561 -6.90 -9.29 -15.66
CA GLY A 561 -7.05 -8.83 -17.03
C GLY A 561 -6.75 -9.89 -18.08
N LEU A 562 -6.56 -9.44 -19.31
CA LEU A 562 -5.80 -10.17 -20.32
C LEU A 562 -4.37 -9.64 -20.29
N GLU A 563 -3.37 -10.53 -20.22
CA GLU A 563 -1.97 -10.13 -20.12
C GLU A 563 -1.57 -9.30 -21.35
N TYR A 564 -1.14 -8.06 -21.12
CA TYR A 564 -0.73 -7.15 -22.18
C TYR A 564 0.58 -7.63 -22.81
N GLU A 565 0.49 -8.35 -23.92
CA GLU A 565 1.60 -8.63 -24.81
C GLU A 565 1.82 -7.43 -25.77
N PRO A 566 2.86 -6.60 -25.59
CA PRO A 566 3.20 -5.58 -26.57
C PRO A 566 3.61 -6.24 -27.89
N GLY A 567 2.75 -6.11 -28.91
CA GLY A 567 3.03 -6.60 -30.28
C GLY A 567 1.92 -7.44 -30.92
N LYS A 568 0.92 -7.91 -30.18
CA LYS A 568 -0.28 -8.53 -30.78
C LYS A 568 -1.29 -7.47 -31.19
N ASN A 569 -1.25 -7.08 -32.46
CA ASN A 569 -2.40 -6.44 -33.10
C ASN A 569 -3.59 -7.40 -33.02
N LEU A 570 -4.67 -6.98 -32.35
CA LEU A 570 -5.97 -7.62 -32.47
C LEU A 570 -6.47 -7.40 -33.91
N ILE A 571 -6.66 -8.49 -34.64
CA ILE A 571 -7.19 -8.54 -36.01
C ILE A 571 -8.72 -8.58 -35.95
#